data_AF-A0A7C4BA77-F1
#
_entry.id   AF-A0A7C4BA77-F1
#
_cell.length_a   1.000
_cell.length_b   1.000
_cell.length_c   1.000
_cell.angle_alpha   90.00
_cell.angle_beta   90.00
_cell.angle_gamma   90.00
#
_symmetry.space_group_name_H-M   'P 1'
#
loop_
_entity.id
_entity.type
_entity.pdbx_description
1 polymer ?
#
loop_
_entity_poly.entity_id
_entity_poly.type
_entity_poly.pdbx_seq_one_letter_code
_entity_poly.pdbx_strand_id
1 'polypeptide(L)'
;MPAVTVHYVGFHPSLILEGFNRIRLAYPIERVYLMYDSKPDRYGAVSRHNVKKVQEKLSFFSPVLVKVNPLSYSSVASALFVILRREEGKTVLIDVTDMPPYMAATAAVISTLFPNAKLYAARPEQSGEFIPDPDTPEFTDFLERKDNLTLQDVFTVEKPALAVELLDEEGREVDVLVALYTRNGSAESIAELVKWLGEDPSRAVVRATYSRLVENLEKKGLVEREQEGRSKRIKLTQLGLALAEAYVKLGAAKPPRPPLALKEASVL
;
A
#
# COMPACT_ATOMS: atom_id res chain seq x y z
N MET A 1 -8.23 -16.98 -4.37
CA MET A 1 -8.09 -16.39 -5.72
C MET A 1 -6.63 -16.54 -6.12
N PRO A 2 -6.33 -17.00 -7.34
CA PRO A 2 -4.95 -17.09 -7.82
C PRO A 2 -4.27 -15.73 -7.84
N ALA A 3 -2.95 -15.76 -7.63
CA ALA A 3 -2.14 -14.55 -7.55
C ALA A 3 -0.93 -14.60 -8.50
N VAL A 4 -0.51 -13.41 -8.89
CA VAL A 4 0.66 -13.15 -9.73
C VAL A 4 1.57 -12.19 -8.98
N THR A 5 2.88 -12.41 -9.06
CA THR A 5 3.86 -11.47 -8.50
C THR A 5 4.64 -10.78 -9.60
N VAL A 6 4.96 -9.50 -9.39
CA VAL A 6 5.80 -8.69 -10.28
C VAL A 6 6.93 -8.11 -9.44
N HIS A 7 8.17 -8.41 -9.78
CA HIS A 7 9.34 -7.92 -9.05
C HIS A 7 10.26 -7.15 -9.97
N TYR A 8 10.67 -5.95 -9.55
CA TYR A 8 11.83 -5.32 -10.15
C TYR A 8 13.09 -5.79 -9.43
N VAL A 9 14.02 -6.37 -10.19
CA VAL A 9 15.27 -6.91 -9.64
C VAL A 9 16.39 -5.88 -9.76
N GLY A 10 16.66 -5.16 -8.68
CA GLY A 10 17.70 -4.14 -8.59
C GLY A 10 18.94 -4.65 -7.88
N PHE A 11 19.11 -4.23 -6.63
CA PHE A 11 20.30 -4.43 -5.81
C PHE A 11 20.17 -5.52 -4.75
N HIS A 12 18.95 -5.88 -4.33
CA HIS A 12 18.72 -6.72 -3.16
C HIS A 12 17.97 -8.03 -3.52
N PRO A 13 18.59 -8.94 -4.30
CA PRO A 13 17.93 -10.17 -4.73
C PRO A 13 17.50 -11.07 -3.55
N SER A 14 18.23 -11.06 -2.42
CA SER A 14 17.84 -11.82 -1.24
C SER A 14 16.56 -11.29 -0.61
N LEU A 15 16.42 -9.97 -0.49
CA LEU A 15 15.25 -9.32 0.08
C LEU A 15 13.99 -9.56 -0.78
N ILE A 16 14.15 -9.53 -2.11
CA ILE A 16 13.08 -9.93 -3.05
C ILE A 16 12.64 -11.37 -2.81
N LEU A 17 13.59 -12.31 -2.65
CA LEU A 17 13.28 -13.72 -2.44
C LEU A 17 12.61 -13.97 -1.08
N GLU A 18 13.02 -13.27 -0.02
CA GLU A 18 12.39 -13.33 1.30
C GLU A 18 10.96 -12.75 1.27
N GLY A 19 10.78 -11.58 0.63
CA GLY A 19 9.48 -10.99 0.39
C GLY A 19 8.56 -11.96 -0.37
N PHE A 20 9.05 -12.53 -1.47
CA PHE A 20 8.33 -13.53 -2.26
C PHE A 20 7.95 -14.76 -1.42
N ASN A 21 8.85 -15.25 -0.56
CA ASN A 21 8.58 -16.38 0.31
C ASN A 21 7.42 -16.09 1.29
N ARG A 22 7.35 -14.89 1.85
CA ARG A 22 6.22 -14.50 2.71
C ARG A 22 4.92 -14.40 1.91
N ILE A 23 4.99 -13.85 0.71
CA ILE A 23 3.84 -13.71 -0.19
C ILE A 23 3.30 -15.07 -0.64
N ARG A 24 4.15 -16.02 -1.08
CA ARG A 24 3.69 -17.33 -1.58
C ARG A 24 3.08 -18.23 -0.52
N LEU A 25 3.31 -17.95 0.76
CA LEU A 25 2.65 -18.64 1.87
C LEU A 25 1.22 -18.12 2.09
N ALA A 26 0.98 -16.85 1.79
CA ALA A 26 -0.33 -16.21 1.94
C ALA A 26 -1.20 -16.31 0.68
N TYR A 27 -0.59 -16.47 -0.49
CA TYR A 27 -1.28 -16.47 -1.78
C TYR A 27 -0.86 -17.64 -2.66
N PRO A 28 -1.81 -18.31 -3.36
CA PRO A 28 -1.49 -19.33 -4.35
C PRO A 28 -0.92 -18.68 -5.62
N ILE A 29 0.41 -18.65 -5.74
CA ILE A 29 1.11 -18.00 -6.86
C ILE A 29 1.08 -18.88 -8.10
N GLU A 30 0.55 -18.33 -9.20
CA GLU A 30 0.51 -19.00 -10.51
C GLU A 30 1.62 -18.52 -11.46
N ARG A 31 2.04 -17.26 -11.34
CA ARG A 31 2.98 -16.64 -12.27
C ARG A 31 3.86 -15.62 -11.56
N VAL A 32 5.12 -15.57 -12.00
CA VAL A 32 6.12 -14.61 -11.53
C VAL A 32 6.64 -13.83 -12.73
N TYR A 33 6.62 -12.50 -12.64
CA TYR A 33 7.27 -11.59 -13.57
C TYR A 33 8.50 -10.98 -12.92
N LEU A 34 9.63 -11.00 -13.62
CA LEU A 34 10.88 -10.37 -13.20
C LEU A 34 11.22 -9.24 -14.16
N MET A 35 10.93 -8.02 -13.74
CA MET A 35 11.38 -6.80 -14.40
C MET A 35 12.84 -6.53 -14.06
N TYR A 36 13.64 -6.09 -15.03
CA TYR A 36 15.04 -5.76 -14.81
C TYR A 36 15.51 -4.63 -15.74
N ASP A 37 16.53 -3.90 -15.28
CA ASP A 37 17.12 -2.78 -16.00
C ASP A 37 17.97 -3.28 -17.18
N SER A 38 17.53 -2.90 -18.37
CA SER A 38 18.13 -3.28 -19.64
C SER A 38 19.15 -2.27 -20.16
N LYS A 39 19.34 -1.13 -19.47
CA LYS A 39 20.29 -0.08 -19.88
C LYS A 39 21.73 -0.59 -19.91
N PRO A 40 22.56 -0.14 -20.86
CA PRO A 40 23.96 -0.54 -20.97
C PRO A 40 24.88 0.23 -20.00
N ASP A 41 24.42 0.48 -18.77
CA ASP A 41 25.18 1.17 -17.72
C ASP A 41 25.50 0.23 -16.53
N ARG A 42 26.17 0.77 -15.50
CA ARG A 42 26.53 0.01 -14.29
C ARG A 42 25.31 -0.49 -13.52
N TYR A 43 24.24 0.30 -13.45
CA TYR A 43 23.00 -0.07 -12.78
C TYR A 43 22.31 -1.24 -13.50
N GLY A 44 22.17 -1.15 -14.82
CA GLY A 44 21.65 -2.22 -15.65
C GLY A 44 22.51 -3.48 -15.62
N ALA A 45 23.84 -3.35 -15.54
CA ALA A 45 24.74 -4.50 -15.39
C ALA A 45 24.48 -5.27 -14.09
N VAL A 46 24.32 -4.57 -12.96
CA VAL A 46 23.96 -5.18 -11.67
C VAL A 46 22.59 -5.84 -11.75
N SER A 47 21.58 -5.14 -12.28
CA SER A 47 20.22 -5.68 -12.41
C SER A 47 20.18 -6.95 -13.29
N ARG A 48 20.87 -6.96 -14.43
CA ARG A 48 20.99 -8.16 -15.30
C ARG A 48 21.74 -9.32 -14.66
N HIS A 49 22.71 -9.04 -13.80
CA HIS A 49 23.37 -10.08 -13.01
C HIS A 49 22.40 -10.67 -11.98
N ASN A 50 21.73 -9.81 -11.22
CA ASN A 50 20.85 -10.21 -10.13
C ASN A 50 19.57 -10.92 -10.63
N VAL A 51 19.01 -10.52 -11.77
CA VAL A 51 17.81 -11.18 -12.31
C VAL A 51 18.05 -12.64 -12.66
N LYS A 52 19.27 -13.01 -13.11
CA LYS A 52 19.63 -14.41 -13.37
C LYS A 52 19.61 -15.24 -12.09
N LYS A 53 20.21 -14.71 -11.02
CA LYS A 53 20.20 -15.33 -9.69
C LYS A 53 18.77 -15.55 -9.17
N VAL A 54 17.90 -14.55 -9.29
CA VAL A 54 16.49 -14.66 -8.87
C VAL A 54 15.73 -15.65 -9.76
N GLN A 55 15.94 -15.61 -11.07
CA GLN A 55 15.31 -16.53 -12.03
C GLN A 55 15.66 -17.99 -11.74
N GLU A 56 16.93 -18.29 -11.45
CA GLU A 56 17.38 -19.64 -11.07
C GLU A 56 16.68 -20.13 -9.80
N LYS A 57 16.62 -19.28 -8.77
CA LYS A 57 15.97 -19.61 -7.48
C LYS A 57 14.46 -19.77 -7.60
N LEU A 58 13.83 -19.10 -8.56
CA LEU A 58 12.39 -19.17 -8.83
C LEU A 58 12.05 -20.04 -10.05
N SER A 59 12.98 -20.87 -10.51
CA SER A 59 12.86 -21.67 -11.76
C SER A 59 11.61 -22.55 -11.79
N PHE A 60 11.14 -23.05 -10.65
CA PHE A 60 9.88 -23.79 -10.53
C PHE A 60 8.68 -23.03 -11.13
N PHE A 61 8.64 -21.71 -10.97
CA PHE A 61 7.55 -20.86 -11.49
C PHE A 61 7.76 -20.44 -12.95
N SER A 62 8.87 -20.83 -13.57
CA SER A 62 9.27 -20.39 -14.93
C SER A 62 9.09 -18.88 -15.14
N PRO A 63 9.83 -18.03 -14.41
CA PRO A 63 9.55 -16.59 -14.36
C PRO A 63 9.65 -15.93 -15.74
N VAL A 64 8.74 -15.00 -16.00
CA VAL A 64 8.72 -14.21 -17.24
C VAL A 64 9.63 -13.00 -17.08
N LEU A 65 10.69 -12.95 -17.87
CA LEU A 65 11.64 -11.84 -17.87
C LEU A 65 11.10 -10.65 -18.67
N VAL A 66 11.09 -9.46 -18.06
CA VAL A 66 10.60 -8.23 -18.68
C VAL A 66 11.69 -7.16 -18.64
N LYS A 67 12.16 -6.74 -19.80
CA LYS A 67 13.15 -5.67 -19.93
C LYS A 67 12.47 -4.32 -19.72
N VAL A 68 13.05 -3.47 -18.89
CA VAL A 68 12.62 -2.07 -18.73
C VAL A 68 13.80 -1.12 -18.68
N ASN A 69 13.52 0.16 -18.88
CA ASN A 69 14.34 1.25 -18.37
C ASN A 69 13.61 1.84 -17.15
N PRO A 70 14.11 1.65 -15.91
CA PRO A 70 13.44 2.09 -14.69
C PRO A 70 13.39 3.62 -14.53
N LEU A 71 14.16 4.35 -15.35
CA LEU A 71 14.16 5.82 -15.40
C LEU A 71 13.33 6.36 -16.58
N SER A 72 12.46 5.55 -17.17
CA SER A 72 11.57 5.95 -18.26
C SER A 72 10.12 5.61 -17.91
N TYR A 73 9.27 6.64 -17.76
CA TYR A 73 7.85 6.46 -17.44
C TYR A 73 7.17 5.56 -18.46
N SER A 74 7.33 5.82 -19.77
CA SER A 74 6.71 5.02 -20.82
C SER A 74 7.17 3.55 -20.79
N SER A 75 8.45 3.28 -20.51
CA SER A 75 8.96 1.91 -20.40
C SER A 75 8.35 1.15 -19.22
N VAL A 76 8.30 1.78 -18.04
CA VAL A 76 7.74 1.15 -16.83
C VAL A 76 6.22 1.02 -16.95
N ALA A 77 5.54 2.10 -17.36
CA ALA A 77 4.09 2.15 -17.45
C ALA A 77 3.55 1.14 -18.46
N SER A 78 4.12 1.08 -19.67
CA SER A 78 3.69 0.11 -20.68
C SER A 78 3.93 -1.34 -20.24
N ALA A 79 5.07 -1.63 -19.61
CA ALA A 79 5.38 -2.97 -19.10
C ALA A 79 4.38 -3.40 -18.02
N LEU A 80 4.13 -2.55 -17.02
CA LEU A 80 3.17 -2.83 -15.95
C LEU A 80 1.74 -2.93 -16.49
N PHE A 81 1.33 -2.03 -17.38
CA PHE A 81 0.00 -2.06 -17.99
C PHE A 81 -0.24 -3.38 -18.73
N VAL A 82 0.72 -3.84 -19.54
CA VAL A 82 0.62 -5.11 -20.27
C VAL A 82 0.50 -6.30 -19.31
N ILE A 83 1.30 -6.32 -18.23
CA ILE A 83 1.22 -7.38 -17.22
C ILE A 83 -0.16 -7.37 -16.54
N LEU A 84 -0.59 -6.22 -16.05
CA LEU A 84 -1.86 -6.06 -15.31
C LEU A 84 -3.07 -6.38 -16.18
N ARG A 85 -3.07 -5.96 -17.44
CA ARG A 85 -4.14 -6.27 -18.40
C ARG A 85 -4.17 -7.76 -18.77
N ARG A 86 -3.01 -8.41 -18.89
CA ARG A 86 -2.94 -9.85 -19.19
C ARG A 86 -3.43 -10.71 -18.02
N GLU A 87 -3.17 -10.27 -16.79
CA GLU A 87 -3.51 -10.99 -15.58
C GLU A 87 -4.79 -10.44 -14.92
N GLU A 88 -5.66 -9.82 -15.71
CA GLU A 88 -6.98 -9.36 -15.29
C GLU A 88 -7.80 -10.54 -14.75
N GLY A 89 -8.49 -10.33 -13.61
CA GLY A 89 -9.18 -11.39 -12.89
C GLY A 89 -8.33 -12.15 -11.86
N LYS A 90 -7.02 -11.87 -11.75
CA LYS A 90 -6.14 -12.40 -10.69
C LYS A 90 -5.68 -11.29 -9.76
N THR A 91 -5.28 -11.64 -8.54
CA THR A 91 -4.60 -10.65 -7.67
C THR A 91 -3.17 -10.45 -8.17
N VAL A 92 -2.77 -9.20 -8.46
CA VAL A 92 -1.39 -8.89 -8.89
C VAL A 92 -0.66 -8.15 -7.78
N LEU A 93 0.41 -8.75 -7.27
CA LEU A 93 1.22 -8.24 -6.18
C LEU A 93 2.52 -7.67 -6.76
N ILE A 94 2.66 -6.35 -6.73
CA ILE A 94 3.78 -5.61 -7.29
C ILE A 94 4.76 -5.28 -6.16
N ASP A 95 5.96 -5.81 -6.27
CA ASP A 95 7.07 -5.59 -5.35
C ASP A 95 7.82 -4.30 -5.70
N VAL A 96 7.68 -3.29 -4.85
CA VAL A 96 8.34 -1.99 -5.04
C VAL A 96 9.67 -1.88 -4.26
N THR A 97 10.11 -2.95 -3.60
CA THR A 97 11.27 -2.96 -2.69
C THR A 97 12.53 -2.37 -3.31
N ASP A 98 12.84 -2.79 -4.54
CA ASP A 98 14.07 -2.43 -5.25
C ASP A 98 13.86 -1.34 -6.31
N MET A 99 12.63 -0.85 -6.47
CA MET A 99 12.31 0.14 -7.49
C MET A 99 12.95 1.48 -7.12
N PRO A 100 13.67 2.15 -8.06
CA PRO A 100 14.05 3.54 -7.83
C PRO A 100 12.79 4.42 -7.68
N PRO A 101 12.87 5.57 -7.00
CA PRO A 101 11.70 6.39 -6.67
C PRO A 101 10.78 6.68 -7.87
N TYR A 102 11.36 6.96 -9.03
CA TYR A 102 10.59 7.23 -10.25
C TYR A 102 9.78 6.03 -10.75
N MET A 103 10.36 4.83 -10.70
CA MET A 103 9.68 3.59 -11.06
C MET A 103 8.60 3.23 -10.04
N ALA A 104 8.88 3.38 -8.74
CA ALA A 104 7.90 3.12 -7.68
C ALA A 104 6.69 4.05 -7.79
N ALA A 105 6.92 5.34 -8.05
CA ALA A 105 5.85 6.32 -8.27
C ALA A 105 5.02 5.98 -9.54
N THR A 106 5.69 5.58 -10.63
CA THR A 106 5.01 5.10 -11.84
C THR A 106 4.15 3.85 -11.55
N ALA A 107 4.70 2.88 -10.82
CA ALA A 107 3.98 1.68 -10.42
C ALA A 107 2.75 2.00 -9.56
N ALA A 108 2.88 2.96 -8.65
CA ALA A 108 1.77 3.43 -7.83
C ALA A 108 0.65 4.01 -8.68
N VAL A 109 0.95 4.92 -9.61
CA VAL A 109 -0.07 5.48 -10.52
C VAL A 109 -0.73 4.40 -11.35
N ILE A 110 0.05 3.55 -12.01
CA ILE A 110 -0.51 2.52 -12.90
C ILE A 110 -1.35 1.52 -12.12
N SER A 111 -0.99 1.19 -10.88
CA SER A 111 -1.78 0.30 -10.03
C SER A 111 -3.19 0.83 -9.75
N THR A 112 -3.39 2.16 -9.70
CA THR A 112 -4.73 2.75 -9.48
C THR A 112 -5.71 2.47 -10.62
N LEU A 113 -5.21 2.13 -11.81
CA LEU A 113 -6.03 1.78 -12.97
C LEU A 113 -6.57 0.34 -12.90
N PHE A 114 -6.08 -0.48 -11.96
CA PHE A 114 -6.38 -1.90 -11.86
C PHE A 114 -6.74 -2.28 -10.42
N PRO A 115 -8.03 -2.51 -10.09
CA PRO A 115 -8.47 -2.74 -8.71
C PRO A 115 -7.90 -4.01 -8.07
N ASN A 116 -7.40 -4.94 -8.89
CA ASN A 116 -6.78 -6.19 -8.48
C ASN A 116 -5.26 -6.07 -8.22
N ALA A 117 -4.66 -4.90 -8.47
CA ALA A 117 -3.26 -4.63 -8.21
C ALA A 117 -3.04 -4.18 -6.76
N LYS A 118 -1.99 -4.71 -6.12
CA LYS A 118 -1.55 -4.29 -4.79
C LYS A 118 -0.05 -4.09 -4.81
N LEU A 119 0.42 -3.00 -4.22
CA LEU A 119 1.84 -2.76 -4.00
C LEU A 119 2.25 -3.32 -2.65
N TYR A 120 3.47 -3.85 -2.57
CA TYR A 120 4.10 -4.17 -1.30
C TYR A 120 5.60 -3.87 -1.35
N ALA A 121 6.19 -3.66 -0.18
CA ALA A 121 7.64 -3.50 -0.02
C ALA A 121 8.12 -4.40 1.11
N ALA A 122 9.19 -5.14 0.87
CA ALA A 122 9.94 -5.83 1.90
C ALA A 122 10.92 -4.84 2.54
N ARG A 123 10.86 -4.72 3.86
CA ARG A 123 11.78 -3.85 4.62
C ARG A 123 12.88 -4.72 5.21
N PRO A 124 14.17 -4.38 5.03
CA PRO A 124 15.25 -5.09 5.70
C PRO A 124 15.18 -4.84 7.22
N GLU A 125 15.61 -5.80 8.02
CA GLU A 125 15.70 -5.65 9.49
C GLU A 125 16.67 -4.53 9.88
N GLN A 126 17.80 -4.47 9.18
CA GLN A 126 18.81 -3.43 9.33
C GLN A 126 18.70 -2.44 8.18
N SER A 127 18.60 -1.15 8.51
CA SER A 127 18.49 -0.07 7.53
C SER A 127 19.73 0.81 7.64
N GLY A 128 20.35 1.13 6.50
CA GLY A 128 21.48 2.04 6.45
C GLY A 128 22.86 1.40 6.64
N GLU A 129 23.01 0.07 6.51
CA GLU A 129 24.33 -0.60 6.58
C GLU A 129 25.36 -0.06 5.55
N PHE A 130 24.89 0.56 4.47
CA PHE A 130 25.75 1.22 3.48
C PHE A 130 26.19 2.64 3.89
N ILE A 131 25.65 3.17 4.99
CA ILE A 131 26.00 4.46 5.55
C ILE A 131 27.13 4.20 6.58
N PRO A 132 28.30 4.84 6.43
CA PRO A 132 29.38 4.71 7.41
C PRO A 132 28.97 5.17 8.81
N ASP A 133 29.72 4.77 9.82
CA ASP A 133 29.49 5.17 11.21
C ASP A 133 29.57 6.71 11.34
N PRO A 134 28.54 7.39 11.90
CA PRO A 134 28.51 8.85 12.03
C PRO A 134 29.74 9.47 12.70
N ASP A 135 30.43 8.73 13.57
CA ASP A 135 31.59 9.23 14.33
C ASP A 135 32.92 9.06 13.56
N THR A 136 32.88 8.73 12.26
CA THR A 136 34.06 8.44 11.44
C THR A 136 34.29 9.46 10.31
N PRO A 137 35.54 9.73 9.90
CA PRO A 137 35.82 10.57 8.73
C PRO A 137 35.16 10.04 7.44
N GLU A 138 35.02 8.73 7.30
CA GLU A 138 34.37 8.07 6.17
C GLU A 138 32.91 8.51 6.01
N PHE A 139 32.22 8.84 7.10
CA PHE A 139 30.86 9.38 7.06
C PHE A 139 30.84 10.79 6.46
N THR A 140 31.76 11.67 6.86
CA THR A 140 31.90 13.00 6.26
C THR A 140 32.20 12.90 4.76
N ASP A 141 33.16 12.06 4.36
CA ASP A 141 33.49 11.83 2.95
C ASP A 141 32.31 11.23 2.16
N PHE A 142 31.51 10.38 2.80
CA PHE A 142 30.27 9.87 2.21
C PHE A 142 29.26 10.99 1.98
N LEU A 143 29.04 11.87 2.96
CA LEU A 143 28.14 13.02 2.83
C LEU A 143 28.61 13.99 1.75
N GLU A 144 29.88 14.38 1.74
CA GLU A 144 30.44 15.29 0.73
C GLU A 144 30.30 14.71 -0.69
N ARG A 145 30.53 13.42 -0.88
CA ARG A 145 30.31 12.76 -2.19
C ARG A 145 28.84 12.78 -2.60
N LYS A 146 27.91 12.68 -1.65
CA LYS A 146 26.47 12.75 -1.93
C LYS A 146 26.02 14.18 -2.22
N ASP A 147 26.58 15.16 -1.53
CA ASP A 147 26.26 16.58 -1.71
C ASP A 147 26.81 17.13 -3.03
N ASN A 148 27.96 16.63 -3.47
CA ASN A 148 28.58 16.99 -4.75
C ASN A 148 27.90 16.37 -6.00
N LEU A 149 26.78 15.66 -5.83
CA LEU A 149 26.03 15.13 -6.97
C LEU A 149 25.34 16.27 -7.73
N THR A 150 25.53 16.29 -9.05
CA THR A 150 24.85 17.25 -9.92
C THR A 150 23.55 16.66 -10.48
N LEU A 151 22.53 17.51 -10.59
CA LEU A 151 21.26 17.14 -11.19
C LEU A 151 21.50 16.72 -12.65
N GLN A 152 21.15 15.47 -12.97
CA GLN A 152 21.15 14.99 -14.34
C GLN A 152 19.86 15.37 -15.06
N ASP A 153 18.72 15.10 -14.43
CA ASP A 153 17.39 15.28 -15.04
C ASP A 153 16.29 15.35 -13.96
N VAL A 154 15.12 15.89 -14.33
CA VAL A 154 13.92 15.92 -13.50
C VAL A 154 12.83 15.13 -14.21
N PHE A 155 12.42 14.04 -13.59
CA PHE A 155 11.39 13.17 -14.16
C PHE A 155 10.03 13.45 -13.53
N THR A 156 9.02 13.68 -14.38
CA THR A 156 7.62 13.80 -13.96
C THR A 156 6.90 12.47 -14.15
N VAL A 157 6.10 12.08 -13.17
CA VAL A 157 5.17 10.95 -13.27
C VAL A 157 3.81 11.50 -13.67
N GLU A 158 3.34 11.13 -14.86
CA GLU A 158 2.00 11.46 -15.29
C GLU A 158 0.98 10.65 -14.49
N LYS A 159 -0.16 11.26 -14.17
CA LYS A 159 -1.30 10.59 -13.54
C LYS A 159 -2.60 11.01 -14.24
N PRO A 160 -3.68 10.22 -14.14
CA PRO A 160 -4.99 10.65 -14.61
C PRO A 160 -5.36 12.03 -14.05
N ALA A 161 -5.87 12.90 -14.93
CA ALA A 161 -6.36 14.23 -14.57
C ALA A 161 -7.75 14.18 -13.90
N LEU A 162 -8.44 13.04 -13.98
CA LEU A 162 -9.70 12.82 -13.29
C LEU A 162 -9.44 12.72 -11.77
N ALA A 163 -10.07 13.60 -11.00
CA ALA A 163 -10.11 13.45 -9.56
C ALA A 163 -10.94 12.22 -9.21
N VAL A 164 -10.37 11.34 -8.39
CA VAL A 164 -11.15 10.24 -7.81
C VAL A 164 -11.87 10.81 -6.59
N GLU A 165 -13.17 11.05 -6.72
CA GLU A 165 -14.03 11.33 -5.57
C GLU A 165 -14.18 10.06 -4.75
N LEU A 166 -13.28 9.90 -3.79
CA LEU A 166 -13.23 8.70 -2.97
C LEU A 166 -14.35 8.68 -1.93
N LEU A 167 -14.79 9.84 -1.45
CA LEU A 167 -15.79 9.98 -0.40
C LEU A 167 -16.88 10.95 -0.83
N ASP A 168 -18.11 10.63 -0.44
CA ASP A 168 -19.22 11.57 -0.43
C ASP A 168 -19.10 12.46 0.82
N GLU A 169 -18.45 13.62 0.66
CA GLU A 169 -18.20 14.57 1.75
C GLU A 169 -19.47 15.28 2.25
N GLU A 170 -20.47 15.43 1.38
CA GLU A 170 -21.79 15.97 1.75
C GLU A 170 -22.67 14.91 2.44
N GLY A 171 -22.33 13.63 2.25
CA GLY A 171 -22.98 12.49 2.86
C GLY A 171 -22.48 12.14 4.27
N ARG A 172 -22.75 10.89 4.67
CA ARG A 172 -22.46 10.35 6.01
C ARG A 172 -21.21 9.46 6.03
N GLU A 173 -20.49 9.35 4.92
CA GLU A 173 -19.31 8.47 4.82
C GLU A 173 -18.17 8.97 5.70
N VAL A 174 -17.91 10.29 5.70
CA VAL A 174 -16.89 10.92 6.56
C VAL A 174 -17.25 10.72 8.04
N ASP A 175 -18.52 10.92 8.41
CA ASP A 175 -19.02 10.69 9.78
C ASP A 175 -18.73 9.26 10.25
N VAL A 176 -18.99 8.25 9.40
CA VAL A 176 -18.72 6.85 9.72
C VAL A 176 -17.22 6.60 9.94
N LEU A 177 -16.36 7.11 9.07
CA LEU A 177 -14.91 6.95 9.19
C LEU A 177 -14.38 7.58 10.48
N VAL A 178 -14.81 8.81 10.80
CA VAL A 178 -14.39 9.50 12.02
C VAL A 178 -14.95 8.81 13.26
N ALA A 179 -16.20 8.33 13.24
CA ALA A 179 -16.77 7.58 14.35
C ALA A 179 -15.97 6.30 14.65
N LEU A 180 -15.58 5.55 13.61
CA LEU A 180 -14.71 4.38 13.77
C LEU A 180 -13.33 4.78 14.32
N TYR A 181 -12.68 5.79 13.74
CA TYR A 181 -11.34 6.23 14.13
C TYR A 181 -11.27 6.64 15.60
N THR A 182 -12.25 7.42 16.06
CA THR A 182 -12.33 7.92 17.43
C THR A 182 -12.69 6.84 18.46
N ARG A 183 -13.05 5.64 18.00
CA ARG A 183 -13.43 4.47 18.82
C ARG A 183 -12.52 3.27 18.54
N ASN A 184 -11.22 3.52 18.39
CA ASN A 184 -10.17 2.50 18.17
C ASN A 184 -10.24 1.76 16.83
N GLY A 185 -10.88 2.37 15.82
CA GLY A 185 -10.85 1.91 14.44
C GLY A 185 -11.79 0.74 14.12
N SER A 186 -12.66 0.29 15.03
CA SER A 186 -13.57 -0.81 14.76
C SER A 186 -14.89 -0.71 15.53
N ALA A 187 -15.99 -1.15 14.94
CA ALA A 187 -17.28 -1.40 15.59
C ALA A 187 -17.66 -2.88 15.48
N GLU A 188 -18.23 -3.46 16.53
CA GLU A 188 -18.65 -4.87 16.60
C GLU A 188 -19.87 -5.15 15.72
N SER A 189 -20.64 -4.11 15.38
CA SER A 189 -21.79 -4.24 14.48
C SER A 189 -22.24 -2.91 13.88
N ILE A 190 -23.07 -2.99 12.83
CA ILE A 190 -23.80 -1.83 12.28
C ILE A 190 -24.64 -1.15 13.37
N ALA A 191 -25.27 -1.92 14.27
CA ALA A 191 -26.10 -1.35 15.32
C ALA A 191 -25.31 -0.50 16.32
N GLU A 192 -24.07 -0.87 16.61
CA GLU A 192 -23.17 -0.07 17.44
C GLU A 192 -22.74 1.22 16.75
N LEU A 193 -22.32 1.12 15.48
CA LEU A 193 -21.96 2.27 14.66
C LEU A 193 -23.09 3.31 14.57
N VAL A 194 -24.34 2.84 14.36
CA VAL A 194 -25.54 3.68 14.35
C VAL A 194 -25.73 4.43 15.67
N LYS A 195 -25.52 3.76 16.81
CA LYS A 195 -25.60 4.39 18.14
C LYS A 195 -24.54 5.46 18.34
N TRP A 196 -23.31 5.23 17.88
CA TRP A 196 -22.23 6.22 17.98
C TRP A 196 -22.53 7.50 17.21
N LEU A 197 -23.28 7.37 16.12
CA LEU A 197 -23.72 8.47 15.28
C LEU A 197 -25.04 9.11 15.74
N GLY A 198 -25.54 8.71 16.92
CA GLY A 198 -26.71 9.31 17.56
C GLY A 198 -28.05 8.90 16.94
N GLU A 199 -28.10 7.83 16.16
CA GLU A 199 -29.31 7.34 15.51
C GLU A 199 -29.87 6.08 16.18
N ASP A 200 -31.14 5.77 15.90
CA ASP A 200 -31.84 4.62 16.50
C ASP A 200 -31.63 3.33 15.68
N PRO A 201 -30.87 2.35 16.19
CA PRO A 201 -30.61 1.09 15.50
C PRO A 201 -31.84 0.15 15.45
N SER A 202 -32.92 0.43 16.17
CA SER A 202 -34.15 -0.37 16.07
C SER A 202 -34.89 -0.10 14.74
N ARG A 203 -34.71 1.10 14.18
CA ARG A 203 -35.33 1.50 12.91
C ARG A 203 -34.67 0.75 11.74
N ALA A 204 -35.45 -0.09 11.07
CA ALA A 204 -34.96 -0.90 9.95
C ALA A 204 -34.38 -0.05 8.81
N VAL A 205 -34.99 1.10 8.51
CA VAL A 205 -34.53 2.02 7.47
C VAL A 205 -33.15 2.59 7.79
N VAL A 206 -32.92 3.03 9.04
CA VAL A 206 -31.63 3.57 9.50
C VAL A 206 -30.53 2.51 9.35
N ARG A 207 -30.77 1.29 9.85
CA ARG A 207 -29.81 0.19 9.72
C ARG A 207 -29.49 -0.13 8.26
N ALA A 208 -30.49 -0.11 7.37
CA ALA A 208 -30.29 -0.37 5.96
C ALA A 208 -29.41 0.71 5.31
N THR A 209 -29.61 1.99 5.66
CA THR A 209 -28.76 3.10 5.20
C THR A 209 -27.30 2.89 5.62
N TYR A 210 -27.04 2.62 6.90
CA TYR A 210 -25.68 2.40 7.39
C TYR A 210 -25.03 1.13 6.84
N SER A 211 -25.81 0.07 6.62
CA SER A 211 -25.32 -1.13 5.94
C SER A 211 -24.84 -0.82 4.52
N ARG A 212 -25.54 0.05 3.78
CA ARG A 212 -25.14 0.47 2.43
C ARG A 212 -23.92 1.38 2.47
N LEU A 213 -23.84 2.31 3.43
CA LEU A 213 -22.66 3.16 3.62
C LEU A 213 -21.41 2.31 3.89
N VAL A 214 -21.49 1.36 4.80
CA VAL A 214 -20.37 0.45 5.11
C VAL A 214 -20.00 -0.42 3.90
N GLU A 215 -20.98 -0.89 3.13
CA GLU A 215 -20.70 -1.62 1.89
C GLU A 215 -19.99 -0.76 0.84
N ASN A 216 -20.37 0.52 0.70
CA ASN A 216 -19.70 1.45 -0.21
C ASN A 216 -18.27 1.75 0.25
N LEU A 217 -18.07 2.00 1.55
CA LEU A 217 -16.74 2.20 2.14
C LEU A 217 -15.86 0.96 1.98
N GLU A 218 -16.43 -0.24 2.05
CA GLU A 218 -15.71 -1.50 1.81
C GLU A 218 -15.30 -1.64 0.34
N LYS A 219 -16.20 -1.32 -0.61
CA LYS A 219 -15.87 -1.28 -2.04
C LYS A 219 -14.76 -0.27 -2.36
N LYS A 220 -14.69 0.83 -1.61
CA LYS A 220 -13.65 1.86 -1.69
C LYS A 220 -12.35 1.45 -0.98
N GLY A 221 -12.31 0.30 -0.30
CA GLY A 221 -11.13 -0.20 0.42
C GLY A 221 -10.82 0.55 1.72
N LEU A 222 -11.79 1.27 2.29
CA LEU A 222 -11.63 2.08 3.49
C LEU A 222 -12.01 1.35 4.77
N VAL A 223 -12.89 0.34 4.65
CA VAL A 223 -13.25 -0.56 5.75
C VAL A 223 -13.19 -2.01 5.29
N GLU A 224 -13.05 -2.92 6.24
CA GLU A 224 -13.16 -4.35 6.07
C GLU A 224 -14.23 -4.91 7.03
N ARG A 225 -14.97 -5.94 6.58
CA ARG A 225 -15.92 -6.66 7.42
C ARG A 225 -15.38 -8.04 7.79
N GLU A 226 -15.14 -8.25 9.08
CA GLU A 226 -14.72 -9.54 9.62
C GLU A 226 -15.95 -10.27 10.21
N GLN A 227 -16.17 -11.53 9.80
CA GLN A 227 -17.26 -12.33 10.35
C GLN A 227 -16.84 -12.85 11.73
N GLU A 228 -17.56 -12.45 12.77
CA GLU A 228 -17.33 -12.89 14.14
C GLU A 228 -18.63 -13.46 14.71
N GLY A 229 -18.79 -14.79 14.63
CA GLY A 229 -20.01 -15.47 15.04
C GLY A 229 -21.24 -15.04 14.22
N ARG A 230 -22.25 -14.44 14.87
CA ARG A 230 -23.47 -13.92 14.22
C ARG A 230 -23.36 -12.45 13.80
N SER A 231 -22.31 -11.75 14.23
CA SER A 231 -22.06 -10.33 13.91
C SER A 231 -20.97 -10.18 12.85
N LYS A 232 -21.00 -9.05 12.16
CA LYS A 232 -19.93 -8.60 11.27
C LYS A 232 -19.29 -7.38 11.91
N ARG A 233 -18.06 -7.57 12.39
CA ARG A 233 -17.23 -6.49 12.88
C ARG A 233 -16.79 -5.64 11.69
N ILE A 234 -16.81 -4.33 11.86
CA ILE A 234 -16.49 -3.33 10.83
C ILE A 234 -15.23 -2.64 11.29
N LYS A 235 -14.17 -2.65 10.48
CA LYS A 235 -12.85 -2.16 10.88
C LYS A 235 -12.27 -1.26 9.80
N LEU A 236 -11.58 -0.20 10.19
CA LEU A 236 -10.86 0.66 9.26
C LEU A 236 -9.67 -0.11 8.68
N THR A 237 -9.47 0.03 7.36
CA THR A 237 -8.19 -0.34 6.74
C THR A 237 -7.14 0.71 7.09
N GLN A 238 -5.86 0.46 6.75
CA GLN A 238 -4.80 1.47 6.91
C GLN A 238 -5.11 2.76 6.12
N LEU A 239 -5.67 2.62 4.91
CA LEU A 239 -6.11 3.76 4.10
C LEU A 239 -7.28 4.49 4.78
N GLY A 240 -8.29 3.75 5.25
CA GLY A 240 -9.43 4.33 5.98
C GLY A 240 -9.00 5.08 7.24
N LEU A 241 -8.05 4.54 8.00
CA LEU A 241 -7.50 5.17 9.19
C LEU A 241 -6.77 6.48 8.86
N ALA A 242 -5.91 6.47 7.83
CA ALA A 242 -5.19 7.66 7.39
C ALA A 242 -6.15 8.78 6.92
N LEU A 243 -7.20 8.42 6.17
CA LEU A 243 -8.20 9.40 5.72
C LEU A 243 -9.04 9.92 6.88
N ALA A 244 -9.50 9.06 7.79
CA ALA A 244 -10.25 9.49 8.97
C ALA A 244 -9.43 10.46 9.83
N GLU A 245 -8.15 10.17 10.05
CA GLU A 245 -7.22 11.07 10.75
C GLU A 245 -7.10 12.43 10.03
N ALA A 246 -7.01 12.43 8.70
CA ALA A 246 -6.96 13.66 7.92
C ALA A 246 -8.22 14.52 8.11
N TYR A 247 -9.42 13.94 8.07
CA TYR A 247 -10.67 14.68 8.31
C TYR A 247 -10.77 15.21 9.75
N VAL A 248 -10.25 14.48 10.74
CA VAL A 248 -10.16 14.99 12.12
C VAL A 248 -9.22 16.20 12.18
N LYS A 249 -8.06 16.16 11.50
CA LYS A 249 -7.11 17.29 11.44
C LYS A 249 -7.68 18.51 10.74
N LEU A 250 -8.55 18.31 9.73
CA LEU A 250 -9.27 19.39 9.06
C LEU A 250 -10.38 20.02 9.91
N GLY A 251 -10.72 19.43 11.06
CA GLY A 251 -11.80 19.89 11.92
C GLY A 251 -13.20 19.56 11.40
N ALA A 252 -13.31 18.68 10.39
CA ALA A 252 -14.59 18.28 9.78
C ALA A 252 -15.50 17.51 10.76
N ALA A 253 -14.92 16.89 11.80
CA ALA A 253 -15.65 16.31 12.92
C ALA A 253 -14.82 16.40 14.20
N LYS A 254 -15.42 16.90 15.29
CA LYS A 254 -14.78 16.85 16.62
C LYS A 254 -14.83 15.40 17.11
N PRO A 255 -13.70 14.81 17.55
CA PRO A 255 -13.75 13.54 18.26
C PRO A 255 -14.77 13.64 19.39
N PRO A 256 -15.70 12.69 19.56
CA PRO A 256 -16.48 12.64 20.78
C PRO A 256 -15.49 12.61 21.95
N ARG A 257 -15.65 13.53 22.91
CA ARG A 257 -14.78 13.59 24.09
C ARG A 257 -14.71 12.16 24.67
N PRO A 258 -13.50 11.65 24.99
CA PRO A 258 -13.41 10.40 25.72
C PRO A 258 -14.29 10.50 26.98
N PRO A 259 -15.00 9.42 27.38
CA PRO A 259 -15.69 9.42 28.66
C PRO A 259 -14.68 9.86 29.73
N LEU A 260 -15.02 10.89 30.50
CA LEU A 260 -14.22 11.30 31.65
C LEU A 260 -13.90 10.04 32.44
N ALA A 261 -12.61 9.71 32.57
CA ALA A 261 -12.19 8.66 33.48
C ALA A 261 -12.82 8.99 34.83
N LEU A 262 -13.62 8.06 35.35
CA LEU A 262 -14.10 8.14 36.71
C LEU A 262 -12.86 8.34 37.59
N LYS A 263 -12.79 9.48 38.27
CA LYS A 263 -11.79 9.72 39.29
C LYS A 263 -11.82 8.51 40.21
N GLU A 264 -10.72 7.75 40.24
CA GLU A 264 -10.53 6.77 41.31
C GLU A 264 -10.71 7.53 42.62
N ALA A 265 -11.70 7.07 43.38
CA ALA A 265 -11.94 7.58 44.71
C ALA A 265 -10.66 7.34 45.52
N SER A 266 -10.06 8.43 45.99
CA SER A 266 -9.03 8.39 47.01
C SER A 266 -9.60 7.64 48.21
N VAL A 267 -9.13 6.42 48.45
CA VAL A 267 -9.32 5.76 49.73
C VAL A 267 -8.13 6.13 50.60
N LEU A 268 -8.47 6.67 51.77
CA LEU A 268 -7.62 7.07 52.88
C LEU A 268 -6.62 5.99 53.30
#